data_AF-A0A6M1RBJ2-F1
#
_entry.id   AF-A0A6M1RBJ2-F1
#
_cell.length_a   1.000
_cell.length_b   1.000
_cell.length_c   1.000
_cell.angle_alpha   90.00
_cell.angle_beta   90.00
_cell.angle_gamma   90.00
#
_symmetry.space_group_name_H-M   'P 1'
#
loop_
_entity.id
_entity.type
_entity.pdbx_description
1 polymer ?
#
loop_
_entity_poly.entity_id
_entity_poly.type
_entity_poly.pdbx_seq_one_letter_code
_entity_poly.pdbx_strand_id
1 'polypeptide(L)'
;MTDETKTLSHGRLLTRFAQIGPYLRQNKCSEETYFFDCLSACVNAKKSPECREFWGWWMEISPKEGGFEYAYTFGKFDTEGAWKAENVPNKSSTEVKASLDAFYSKITEFVEGELGLEITAKPSLKEPKLGSAA
;
A
#
# COMPACT_ATOMS: atom_id res chain seq x y z
N MET A 1 -10.11 -30.38 14.23
CA MET A 1 -8.79 -29.82 14.58
C MET A 1 -7.95 -30.01 13.34
N THR A 2 -7.57 -29.03 12.55
CA THR A 2 -7.33 -27.59 12.72
C THR A 2 -7.92 -26.90 11.49
N ASP A 3 -8.62 -25.79 11.69
CA ASP A 3 -9.09 -24.94 10.60
C ASP A 3 -7.84 -24.39 9.90
N GLU A 4 -7.40 -25.05 8.82
CA GLU A 4 -6.31 -24.61 7.96
C GLU A 4 -6.78 -23.36 7.20
N THR A 5 -6.87 -22.26 7.92
CA THR A 5 -6.84 -20.94 7.29
C THR A 5 -5.59 -20.92 6.43
N LYS A 6 -5.80 -20.96 5.11
CA LYS A 6 -4.79 -20.93 4.03
C LYS A 6 -3.89 -19.69 4.15
N THR A 7 -3.08 -19.66 5.18
CA THR A 7 -2.10 -18.61 5.41
C THR A 7 -0.88 -19.05 4.61
N LEU A 8 -0.77 -18.50 3.41
CA LEU A 8 0.43 -18.64 2.60
C LEU A 8 1.66 -18.25 3.45
N SER A 9 2.75 -18.99 3.33
CA SER A 9 3.99 -18.61 4.01
C SER A 9 4.43 -17.22 3.59
N HIS A 10 5.12 -16.50 4.49
CA HIS A 10 5.59 -15.13 4.25
C HIS A 10 6.27 -14.97 2.88
N GLY A 11 7.19 -15.87 2.53
CA GLY A 11 7.86 -15.83 1.22
C GLY A 11 6.93 -15.99 0.01
N ARG A 12 5.87 -16.79 0.14
CA ARG A 12 4.85 -16.93 -0.93
C ARG A 12 3.99 -15.66 -1.02
N LEU A 13 3.62 -15.06 0.12
CA LEU A 13 2.92 -13.78 0.15
C LEU A 13 3.76 -12.68 -0.51
N LEU A 14 5.04 -12.55 -0.16
CA LEU A 14 5.95 -11.59 -0.82
C LEU A 14 6.00 -11.77 -2.33
N THR A 15 6.09 -13.01 -2.79
CA THR A 15 6.14 -13.31 -4.23
C THR A 15 4.84 -12.89 -4.92
N ARG A 16 3.68 -13.20 -4.32
CA ARG A 16 2.37 -12.83 -4.85
C ARG A 16 2.12 -11.33 -4.81
N PHE A 17 2.47 -10.68 -3.71
CA PHE A 17 2.40 -9.23 -3.59
C PHE A 17 3.30 -8.50 -4.59
N ALA A 18 4.48 -9.06 -4.91
CA ALA A 18 5.34 -8.52 -5.96
C ALA A 18 4.72 -8.67 -7.37
N GLN A 19 3.82 -9.64 -7.58
CA GLN A 19 3.10 -9.81 -8.86
C GLN A 19 1.99 -8.77 -9.07
N ILE A 20 1.46 -8.15 -8.00
CA ILE A 20 0.45 -7.09 -8.09
C ILE A 20 1.01 -5.85 -8.83
N GLY A 21 2.30 -5.59 -8.66
CA GLY A 21 3.03 -4.52 -9.35
C GLY A 21 4.25 -4.04 -8.59
N PRO A 22 4.88 -2.93 -9.06
CA PRO A 22 6.11 -2.38 -8.50
C PRO A 22 5.89 -1.60 -7.19
N TYR A 23 4.95 -2.04 -6.35
CA TYR A 23 4.55 -1.36 -5.12
C TYR A 23 5.23 -1.95 -3.87
N LEU A 24 5.49 -3.26 -3.86
CA LEU A 24 6.01 -3.96 -2.69
C LEU A 24 7.47 -3.56 -2.43
N ARG A 25 7.77 -3.13 -1.20
CA ARG A 25 9.13 -2.89 -0.71
C ARG A 25 9.59 -4.03 0.16
N GLN A 26 10.13 -5.08 -0.47
CA GLN A 26 10.57 -6.30 0.23
C GLN A 26 11.51 -6.01 1.42
N ASN A 27 12.41 -5.04 1.28
CA ASN A 27 13.35 -4.64 2.36
C ASN A 27 12.67 -4.05 3.60
N LYS A 28 11.42 -3.59 3.49
CA LYS A 28 10.62 -3.04 4.59
C LYS A 28 9.51 -4.00 5.04
N CYS A 29 9.47 -5.22 4.50
CA CYS A 29 8.48 -6.22 4.87
C CYS A 29 9.02 -7.17 5.95
N SER A 30 8.12 -7.61 6.82
CA SER A 30 8.33 -8.64 7.83
C SER A 30 7.15 -9.62 7.82
N GLU A 31 7.23 -10.67 8.64
CA GLU A 31 6.13 -11.63 8.80
C GLU A 31 4.84 -10.99 9.34
N GLU A 32 4.98 -9.86 10.05
CA GLU A 32 3.88 -9.14 10.69
C GLU A 32 3.41 -7.91 9.90
N THR A 33 4.21 -7.41 8.96
CA THR A 33 3.86 -6.19 8.20
C THR A 33 4.46 -6.20 6.80
N TYR A 34 3.63 -5.97 5.79
CA TYR A 34 4.00 -5.80 4.40
C TYR A 34 3.92 -4.33 4.01
N PHE A 35 5.02 -3.77 3.53
CA PHE A 35 5.11 -2.37 3.14
C PHE A 35 4.98 -2.20 1.62
N PHE A 36 4.06 -1.35 1.22
CA PHE A 36 3.81 -0.96 -0.15
C PHE A 36 3.92 0.55 -0.29
N ASP A 37 4.41 1.01 -1.43
CA ASP A 37 4.36 2.42 -1.77
C ASP A 37 4.12 2.66 -3.27
N CYS A 38 3.72 3.88 -3.60
CA CYS A 38 3.63 4.31 -4.98
C CYS A 38 4.07 5.77 -5.11
N LEU A 39 5.01 6.02 -6.01
CA LEU A 39 5.46 7.35 -6.40
C LEU A 39 4.62 7.82 -7.60
N SER A 40 3.50 8.50 -7.32
CA SER A 40 2.52 8.82 -8.38
C SER A 40 2.88 10.09 -9.15
N ALA A 41 3.24 11.18 -8.46
CA ALA A 41 3.41 12.49 -9.10
C ALA A 41 4.73 13.17 -8.71
N CYS A 42 5.44 13.77 -9.67
CA CYS A 42 6.68 14.50 -9.38
C CYS A 42 6.37 15.87 -8.76
N VAL A 43 7.03 16.20 -7.64
CA VAL A 43 6.88 17.50 -6.96
C VAL A 43 7.41 18.64 -7.84
N ASN A 44 8.58 18.43 -8.44
CA ASN A 44 9.24 19.41 -9.31
C ASN A 44 10.10 18.72 -10.38
N ALA A 45 9.55 18.59 -11.58
CA ALA A 45 10.24 17.99 -12.73
C ALA A 45 11.49 18.78 -13.20
N LYS A 46 11.66 20.04 -12.77
CA LYS A 46 12.81 20.87 -13.13
C LYS A 46 14.07 20.56 -12.32
N LYS A 47 13.96 19.86 -11.18
CA LYS A 47 15.13 19.42 -10.40
C LYS A 47 15.84 18.25 -11.13
N SER A 48 17.14 18.09 -10.89
CA SER A 48 17.89 16.93 -11.35
C SER A 48 17.28 15.64 -10.77
N PRO A 49 17.35 14.50 -11.47
CA PRO A 49 16.70 13.25 -11.05
C PRO A 49 17.00 12.85 -9.61
N GLU A 50 18.23 13.07 -9.14
CA GLU A 50 18.67 12.76 -7.77
C GLU A 50 18.07 13.68 -6.69
N CYS A 51 17.54 14.85 -7.08
CA CYS A 51 16.93 15.81 -6.17
C CYS A 51 15.40 15.87 -6.31
N ARG A 52 14.79 14.94 -7.05
CA ARG A 52 13.35 14.91 -7.26
C ARG A 52 12.65 14.27 -6.07
N GLU A 53 11.68 14.99 -5.56
CA GLU A 53 10.73 14.52 -4.58
C GLU A 53 9.45 14.09 -5.31
N PHE A 54 8.72 13.14 -4.72
CA PHE A 54 7.51 12.59 -5.31
C PHE A 54 6.36 12.64 -4.32
N TRP A 55 5.19 13.03 -4.79
CA TRP A 55 3.93 12.86 -4.08
C TRP A 55 3.39 11.46 -4.35
N GLY A 56 2.83 10.85 -3.32
CA GLY A 56 2.26 9.52 -3.43
C GLY A 56 1.67 9.05 -2.11
N TRP A 57 1.70 7.75 -1.93
CA TRP A 57 1.18 7.07 -0.76
C TRP A 57 2.07 5.89 -0.40
N TRP A 58 2.01 5.51 0.86
CA TRP A 58 2.48 4.23 1.34
C TRP A 58 1.37 3.54 2.13
N MET A 59 1.38 2.21 2.09
CA MET A 59 0.41 1.36 2.75
C MET A 59 1.15 0.23 3.44
N GLU A 60 0.80 0.02 4.70
CA GLU A 60 1.25 -1.10 5.52
C GLU A 60 0.09 -2.07 5.66
N ILE A 61 0.35 -3.35 5.36
CA ILE A 61 -0.63 -4.41 5.48
C ILE A 61 -0.12 -5.42 6.50
N SER A 62 -0.88 -5.65 7.56
CA SER A 62 -0.56 -6.64 8.59
C SER A 62 -1.54 -7.81 8.51
N PRO A 63 -1.09 -9.06 8.68
CA PRO A 63 -2.01 -10.19 8.78
C PRO A 63 -2.84 -10.07 10.06
N LYS A 64 -4.13 -10.42 9.96
CA LYS A 64 -5.06 -10.57 11.10
C LYS A 64 -5.72 -11.94 11.05
N GLU A 65 -6.40 -12.29 12.13
CA GLU A 65 -7.26 -13.48 12.15
C GLU A 65 -8.33 -13.37 11.04
N GLY A 66 -8.36 -14.35 10.13
CA GLY A 66 -9.30 -14.36 8.99
C GLY A 66 -8.96 -13.41 7.84
N GLY A 67 -7.81 -12.72 7.84
CA GLY A 67 -7.35 -11.96 6.68
C GLY A 67 -6.25 -10.95 6.93
N PHE A 68 -6.45 -9.71 6.49
CA PHE A 68 -5.44 -8.64 6.55
C PHE A 68 -6.04 -7.30 6.98
N GLU A 69 -5.21 -6.50 7.64
CA GLU A 69 -5.52 -5.11 7.96
C GLU A 69 -4.58 -4.19 7.19
N TYR A 70 -5.12 -3.14 6.57
CA TYR A 70 -4.32 -2.14 5.89
C TYR A 70 -4.37 -0.79 6.61
N ALA A 71 -3.24 -0.10 6.64
CA ALA A 71 -3.14 1.29 7.02
C ALA A 71 -2.35 2.03 5.95
N TYR A 72 -2.90 3.09 5.38
CA TYR A 72 -2.21 3.89 4.38
C TYR A 72 -2.06 5.33 4.85
N THR A 73 -1.12 6.04 4.24
CA THR A 73 -0.90 7.45 4.50
C THR A 73 -0.42 8.11 3.22
N PHE A 74 -0.92 9.33 2.98
CA PHE A 74 -0.46 10.17 1.89
C PHE A 74 0.73 11.00 2.32
N GLY A 75 1.62 11.28 1.37
CA GLY A 75 2.70 12.18 1.65
C GLY A 75 3.70 12.33 0.54
N LYS A 76 4.88 12.79 0.94
CA LYS A 76 6.00 13.08 0.06
C LYS A 76 7.14 12.11 0.30
N PHE A 77 7.61 11.50 -0.76
CA PHE A 77 8.86 10.77 -0.79
C PHE A 77 10.00 11.75 -1.05
N ASP A 78 10.91 11.85 -0.08
CA ASP A 78 12.07 12.72 -0.18
C ASP A 78 13.26 12.05 -0.88
N THR A 79 14.31 12.83 -1.08
CA THR A 79 15.54 12.38 -1.77
C THR A 79 16.37 11.42 -0.93
N GLU A 80 16.09 11.29 0.37
CA GLU A 80 16.75 10.35 1.28
C GLU A 80 16.08 8.97 1.23
N GLY A 81 14.99 8.83 0.47
CA GLY A 81 14.23 7.60 0.36
C GLY A 81 13.24 7.39 1.52
N ALA A 82 12.88 8.47 2.22
CA ALA A 82 11.95 8.47 3.33
C ALA A 82 10.60 9.06 2.94
N TRP A 83 9.54 8.44 3.45
CA TRP A 83 8.18 8.95 3.34
C TRP A 83 7.91 9.93 4.48
N LYS A 84 7.41 11.12 4.13
CA LYS A 84 6.98 12.16 5.06
C LYS A 84 5.49 12.38 4.90
N ALA A 85 4.73 12.21 5.98
CA ALA A 85 3.31 12.51 6.03
C ALA A 85 3.10 14.02 5.83
N GLU A 86 2.68 14.38 4.63
CA GLU A 86 2.46 15.76 4.19
C GLU A 86 1.18 15.81 3.34
N ASN A 87 0.51 16.96 3.35
CA ASN A 87 -0.71 17.11 2.58
C ASN A 87 -0.39 17.20 1.08
N VAL A 88 -0.88 16.22 0.32
CA VAL A 88 -0.67 16.15 -1.14
C VAL A 88 -1.44 17.31 -1.80
N PRO A 89 -0.78 18.18 -2.58
CA PRO A 89 -1.43 19.30 -3.24
C PRO A 89 -2.58 18.84 -4.15
N ASN A 90 -3.65 19.63 -4.25
CA ASN A 90 -4.83 19.32 -5.08
C ASN A 90 -4.49 18.97 -6.55
N LYS A 91 -3.43 19.57 -7.09
CA LYS A 91 -2.94 19.27 -8.45
C LYS A 91 -2.50 17.82 -8.66
N SER A 92 -2.07 17.14 -7.60
CA SER A 92 -1.54 15.77 -7.62
C SER A 92 -2.42 14.80 -6.85
N SER A 93 -3.32 15.29 -5.99
CA SER A 93 -4.16 14.45 -5.14
C SER A 93 -5.07 13.52 -5.95
N THR A 94 -5.59 13.96 -7.10
CA THR A 94 -6.40 13.13 -7.99
C THR A 94 -5.62 11.92 -8.51
N GLU A 95 -4.39 12.13 -8.99
CA GLU A 95 -3.53 11.07 -9.50
C GLU A 95 -3.08 10.12 -8.38
N VAL A 96 -2.69 10.68 -7.23
CA VAL A 96 -2.28 9.92 -6.05
C VAL A 96 -3.42 9.03 -5.55
N LYS A 97 -4.64 9.58 -5.40
CA LYS A 97 -5.83 8.81 -5.02
C LYS A 97 -6.19 7.74 -6.04
N ALA A 98 -6.22 8.08 -7.33
CA ALA A 98 -6.50 7.11 -8.38
C ALA A 98 -5.51 5.94 -8.38
N SER A 99 -4.22 6.21 -8.13
CA SER A 99 -3.20 5.16 -8.03
C SER A 99 -3.38 4.28 -6.80
N LEU A 100 -3.84 4.84 -5.68
CA LEU A 100 -4.14 4.12 -4.44
C LEU A 100 -5.37 3.23 -4.64
N ASP A 101 -6.45 3.76 -5.23
CA ASP A 101 -7.67 3.01 -5.53
C ASP A 101 -7.37 1.85 -6.48
N ALA A 102 -6.59 2.09 -7.53
CA ALA A 102 -6.18 1.05 -8.47
C ALA A 102 -5.34 -0.05 -7.80
N PHE A 103 -4.46 0.30 -6.85
CA PHE A 103 -3.73 -0.69 -6.06
C PHE A 103 -4.66 -1.45 -5.12
N TYR A 104 -5.54 -0.74 -4.42
CA TYR A 104 -6.48 -1.30 -3.47
C TYR A 104 -7.39 -2.34 -4.15
N SER A 105 -7.94 -2.03 -5.32
CA SER A 105 -8.75 -2.99 -6.09
C SER A 105 -7.98 -4.28 -6.40
N LYS A 106 -6.71 -4.19 -6.80
CA LYS A 106 -5.90 -5.39 -7.12
C LYS A 106 -5.58 -6.23 -5.88
N ILE A 107 -5.28 -5.58 -4.75
CA ILE A 107 -4.97 -6.33 -3.53
C ILE A 107 -6.22 -6.94 -2.92
N THR A 108 -7.37 -6.26 -3.01
CA THR A 108 -8.67 -6.82 -2.64
C THR A 108 -9.01 -8.01 -3.53
N GLU A 109 -8.86 -7.90 -4.85
CA GLU A 109 -9.08 -9.03 -5.77
C GLU A 109 -8.17 -10.23 -5.45
N PHE A 110 -6.91 -9.97 -5.09
CA PHE A 110 -5.99 -11.01 -4.66
C PHE A 110 -6.38 -11.64 -3.30
N VAL A 111 -6.66 -10.82 -2.29
CA VAL A 111 -6.93 -11.29 -0.93
C VAL A 111 -8.31 -11.94 -0.83
N GLU A 112 -9.35 -11.28 -1.30
CA GLU A 112 -10.73 -11.79 -1.24
C GLU A 112 -10.99 -12.84 -2.33
N GLY A 113 -10.47 -12.62 -3.54
CA GLY A 113 -10.70 -13.52 -4.68
C GLY A 113 -9.81 -14.75 -4.69
N GLU A 114 -8.48 -14.61 -4.57
CA GLU A 114 -7.57 -15.77 -4.60
C GLU A 114 -7.45 -16.48 -3.24
N LEU A 115 -7.34 -15.71 -2.14
CA LEU A 115 -7.11 -16.28 -0.81
C LEU A 115 -8.41 -16.59 -0.06
N GLY A 116 -9.54 -15.96 -0.42
CA GLY A 116 -10.80 -16.09 0.31
C GLY A 116 -10.72 -15.48 1.71
N LEU A 117 -9.87 -14.46 1.89
CA LEU A 117 -9.62 -13.76 3.15
C LEU A 117 -10.21 -12.35 3.09
N GLU A 118 -10.42 -11.71 4.24
CA GLU A 118 -10.95 -10.34 4.29
C GLU A 118 -9.83 -9.30 4.41
N ILE A 119 -9.92 -8.17 3.69
CA ILE A 119 -9.02 -7.02 3.88
C ILE A 119 -9.78 -5.82 4.47
N THR A 120 -9.39 -5.39 5.66
CA THR A 120 -10.08 -4.31 6.39
C THR A 120 -9.16 -3.16 6.77
N ALA A 121 -9.70 -1.96 6.90
CA ALA A 121 -8.92 -0.83 7.39
C ALA A 121 -8.52 -1.06 8.87
N LYS A 122 -7.25 -0.78 9.19
CA LYS A 122 -6.73 -0.84 10.56
C LYS A 122 -7.49 0.18 11.43
N PRO A 123 -7.87 -0.14 12.68
CA PRO A 123 -8.59 0.79 13.56
C PRO A 123 -7.84 2.10 13.83
N SER A 124 -6.51 2.08 13.71
CA SER A 124 -5.64 3.25 13.87
C SER A 124 -5.52 4.12 12.61
N LEU A 125 -6.16 3.74 11.50
CA LEU A 125 -6.11 4.49 10.25
C LEU A 125 -6.82 5.84 10.42
N LYS A 126 -6.08 6.92 10.17
CA LYS A 126 -6.61 8.29 10.22
C LYS A 126 -7.32 8.70 8.92
N GLU A 127 -6.95 8.06 7.82
CA GLU A 127 -7.46 8.32 6.49
C GLU A 127 -8.81 7.60 6.23
N PRO A 128 -9.61 8.02 5.23
CA PRO A 128 -10.88 7.36 4.92
C PRO A 128 -10.69 5.89 4.52
N LYS A 129 -11.65 5.03 4.84
CA LYS A 129 -11.59 3.61 4.47
C LYS A 129 -11.71 3.46 2.94
N LEU A 130 -10.78 2.73 2.33
CA LEU A 130 -10.83 2.35 0.92
C LEU A 130 -11.82 1.20 0.74
N GLY A 131 -12.52 1.17 -0.40
CA GLY A 131 -13.50 0.11 -0.70
C GLY A 131 -14.82 0.20 0.05
N SER A 132 -15.01 1.17 0.96
CA SER A 132 -16.34 1.51 1.44
C SER A 132 -17.04 2.23 0.30
N ALA A 133 -17.79 1.48 -0.52
CA ALA A 133 -18.75 2.05 -1.44
C ALA A 133 -19.61 3.06 -0.66
N ALA A 134 -19.57 4.31 -1.10
CA ALA A 134 -20.59 5.29 -0.75
C ALA A 134 -21.94 4.86 -1.33
#